data_AF-A0A5J5D0J6-F1
#
_entry.id   AF-A0A5J5D0J6-F1
#
_cell.length_a   1.000
_cell.length_b   1.000
_cell.length_c   1.000
_cell.angle_alpha   90.00
_cell.angle_beta   90.00
_cell.angle_gamma   90.00
#
_symmetry.space_group_name_H-M   'P 1'
#
loop_
_entity.id
_entity.type
_entity.pdbx_description
1 polymer ?
#
loop_
_entity_poly.entity_id
_entity_poly.type
_entity_poly.pdbx_seq_one_letter_code
_entity_poly.pdbx_strand_id
1 'polypeptide(L)'
;MSGTGSKTKMVREELAVRLNDKEYKNWLKAGRCLLILKDAFLNMQGVFRVADSDPKTPQTARCHSELGQLFPSQLENRPLGTGQVKGADQCDASALLNLINYCDCFRSVDPKFVREVIRYRNELMHSYEFRVKDEWMSHYQATVKEVVRQFSHVPQMAKVGQQVEEMLSVDLSICVSGLDRMDSANMDGIECDSVSQWEASADLISQWEAELLQESLQGLLHAAADDTKTPDTKQLKKLGSFLQTNRDLGERFSEELRAINSLEARE
;
A
#
# COMPACT_ATOMS: atom_id res chain seq x y z
N MET A 1 -16.41 -1.59 31.02
CA MET A 1 -15.81 -2.36 29.90
C MET A 1 -16.70 -2.33 28.64
N SER A 2 -17.52 -1.30 28.40
CA SER A 2 -18.44 -1.21 27.25
C SER A 2 -17.93 -0.37 26.06
N GLY A 3 -16.73 0.23 26.16
CA GLY A 3 -16.25 1.21 25.17
C GLY A 3 -15.61 0.63 23.92
N THR A 4 -15.04 -0.58 23.99
CA THR A 4 -14.34 -1.20 22.84
C THR A 4 -15.31 -1.69 21.78
N GLY A 5 -16.45 -2.27 22.18
CA GLY A 5 -17.49 -2.74 21.25
C GLY A 5 -18.13 -1.63 20.42
N SER A 6 -18.37 -0.45 21.01
CA SER A 6 -18.91 0.70 20.27
C SER A 6 -17.91 1.27 19.26
N LYS A 7 -16.61 1.29 19.58
CA LYS A 7 -15.59 1.81 18.67
C LYS A 7 -15.40 0.89 17.46
N THR A 8 -15.29 -0.43 17.67
CA THR A 8 -15.19 -1.41 16.58
C THR A 8 -16.41 -1.38 15.67
N LYS A 9 -17.61 -1.23 16.24
CA LYS A 9 -18.85 -1.09 15.45
C LYS A 9 -18.83 0.15 14.54
N MET A 10 -18.38 1.30 15.06
CA MET A 10 -18.26 2.54 14.30
C MET A 10 -17.29 2.43 13.12
N VAL A 11 -16.10 1.82 13.33
CA VAL A 11 -15.12 1.58 12.25
C VAL A 11 -15.75 0.78 11.11
N ARG A 12 -16.52 -0.26 11.44
CA ARG A 12 -17.16 -1.13 10.43
C ARG A 12 -18.25 -0.43 9.65
N GLU A 13 -19.07 0.40 10.31
CA GLU A 13 -20.13 1.16 9.65
C GLU A 13 -19.56 2.19 8.67
N GLU A 14 -18.54 2.94 9.06
CA GLU A 14 -17.90 3.93 8.18
C GLU A 14 -17.14 3.26 7.02
N LEU A 15 -16.43 2.16 7.29
CA LEU A 15 -15.80 1.35 6.25
C LEU A 15 -16.82 0.78 5.25
N ALA A 16 -17.98 0.28 5.73
CA ALA A 16 -19.05 -0.21 4.87
C ALA A 16 -19.58 0.88 3.93
N VAL A 17 -19.75 2.11 4.44
CA VAL A 17 -20.18 3.26 3.64
C VAL A 17 -19.17 3.54 2.52
N ARG A 18 -17.87 3.51 2.81
CA ARG A 18 -16.83 3.72 1.79
C ARG A 18 -16.78 2.59 0.76
N LEU A 19 -16.94 1.34 1.18
CA LEU A 19 -16.92 0.18 0.27
C LEU A 19 -18.19 0.01 -0.56
N ASN A 20 -19.25 0.77 -0.28
CA ASN A 20 -20.39 0.90 -1.20
C ASN A 20 -20.04 1.73 -2.45
N ASP A 21 -18.99 2.54 -2.39
CA ASP A 21 -18.46 3.24 -3.56
C ASP A 21 -17.58 2.30 -4.39
N LYS A 22 -17.96 2.11 -5.66
CA LYS A 22 -17.24 1.21 -6.58
C LYS A 22 -15.84 1.72 -6.89
N GLU A 23 -15.68 3.02 -7.09
CA GLU A 23 -14.40 3.62 -7.44
C GLU A 23 -13.44 3.60 -6.24
N TYR A 24 -13.97 3.71 -5.02
CA TYR A 24 -13.20 3.52 -3.78
C TYR A 24 -12.70 2.09 -3.63
N LYS A 25 -13.55 1.09 -3.91
CA LYS A 25 -13.12 -0.32 -3.94
C LYS A 25 -12.00 -0.56 -4.95
N ASN A 26 -12.10 0.02 -6.13
CA ASN A 26 -11.05 -0.07 -7.15
C ASN A 26 -9.74 0.56 -6.64
N TRP A 27 -9.81 1.72 -6.00
CA TRP A 27 -8.64 2.37 -5.40
C TRP A 27 -7.97 1.47 -4.36
N LEU A 28 -8.76 0.88 -3.45
CA LEU A 28 -8.24 -0.01 -2.41
C LEU A 28 -7.61 -1.28 -2.99
N LYS A 29 -8.26 -1.91 -3.98
CA LYS A 29 -7.72 -3.08 -4.70
C LYS A 29 -6.40 -2.76 -5.40
N ALA A 30 -6.35 -1.65 -6.14
CA ALA A 30 -5.14 -1.23 -6.84
C ALA A 30 -3.99 -0.97 -5.87
N GLY A 31 -4.25 -0.24 -4.79
CA GLY A 31 -3.24 0.04 -3.79
C GLY A 31 -2.76 -1.22 -3.06
N ARG A 32 -3.66 -2.15 -2.75
CA ARG A 32 -3.26 -3.42 -2.14
C ARG A 32 -2.39 -4.27 -3.08
N CYS A 33 -2.69 -4.28 -4.38
CA CYS A 33 -1.83 -4.93 -5.37
C CYS A 33 -0.43 -4.30 -5.43
N LEU A 34 -0.32 -2.96 -5.34
CA LEU A 34 0.99 -2.30 -5.26
C LEU A 34 1.78 -2.68 -4.02
N LEU A 35 1.12 -2.79 -2.86
CA LEU A 35 1.78 -3.22 -1.61
C LEU A 35 2.25 -4.68 -1.69
N ILE A 36 1.43 -5.58 -2.23
CA ILE A 36 1.81 -6.98 -2.47
C ILE A 36 3.05 -7.06 -3.38
N LEU A 37 3.09 -6.25 -4.44
CA LEU A 37 4.26 -6.16 -5.32
C LEU A 37 5.48 -5.59 -4.60
N LYS A 38 5.32 -4.52 -3.81
CA LYS A 38 6.38 -3.91 -3.01
C LYS A 38 7.03 -4.96 -2.11
N ASP A 39 6.21 -5.69 -1.35
CA ASP A 39 6.67 -6.73 -0.43
C ASP A 39 7.33 -7.89 -1.16
N ALA A 40 6.82 -8.27 -2.34
CA ALA A 40 7.47 -9.26 -3.18
C ALA A 40 8.88 -8.81 -3.59
N PHE A 41 9.02 -7.57 -4.06
CA PHE A 41 10.31 -7.02 -4.49
C PHE A 41 11.29 -6.88 -3.32
N LEU A 42 10.82 -6.49 -2.12
CA LEU A 42 11.63 -6.48 -0.90
C LEU A 42 12.09 -7.88 -0.50
N ASN A 43 11.19 -8.85 -0.47
CA ASN A 43 11.52 -10.22 -0.07
C ASN A 43 12.45 -10.93 -1.08
N MET A 44 12.39 -10.55 -2.36
CA MET A 44 13.34 -11.03 -3.36
C MET A 44 14.77 -10.52 -3.12
N GLN A 45 14.99 -9.43 -2.37
CA GLN A 45 16.33 -8.94 -1.99
C GLN A 45 17.16 -9.99 -1.24
N GLY A 46 16.51 -10.93 -0.53
CA GLY A 46 17.19 -12.08 0.08
C GLY A 46 17.75 -13.08 -0.94
N VAL A 47 17.15 -13.19 -2.12
CA VAL A 47 17.61 -14.06 -3.23
C VAL A 47 18.77 -13.41 -4.00
N PHE A 48 18.80 -12.08 -4.09
CA PHE A 48 19.92 -11.33 -4.69
C PHE A 48 21.24 -11.46 -3.91
N ARG A 49 21.20 -11.84 -2.62
CA ARG A 49 22.39 -12.20 -1.82
C ARG A 49 22.99 -13.58 -2.12
N VAL A 50 22.34 -14.43 -2.91
CA VAL A 50 22.88 -15.78 -3.23
C VAL A 50 23.57 -15.81 -4.61
N ALA A 51 23.30 -14.82 -5.47
CA ALA A 51 24.11 -14.54 -6.66
C ALA A 51 25.49 -13.91 -6.32
N ASP A 52 25.81 -13.79 -5.03
CA ASP A 52 26.88 -13.03 -4.40
C ASP A 52 28.22 -13.78 -4.31
N SER A 53 28.54 -14.62 -5.30
CA SER A 53 29.79 -15.41 -5.29
C SER A 53 30.65 -15.35 -6.55
N ASP A 54 30.32 -14.51 -7.55
CA ASP A 54 31.26 -14.23 -8.64
C ASP A 54 31.21 -12.76 -9.13
N PRO A 55 31.97 -11.85 -8.49
CA PRO A 55 32.04 -10.44 -8.87
C PRO A 55 32.98 -10.27 -10.07
N LYS A 56 32.56 -10.70 -11.27
CA LYS A 56 33.39 -10.61 -12.47
C LYS A 56 33.04 -9.48 -13.43
N THR A 57 32.03 -8.66 -13.13
CA THR A 57 31.67 -7.51 -13.99
C THR A 57 31.61 -6.19 -13.21
N PRO A 58 32.12 -5.08 -13.76
CA PRO A 58 32.05 -3.75 -13.13
C PRO A 58 30.63 -3.24 -12.86
N GLN A 59 29.61 -3.89 -13.42
CA GLN A 59 28.20 -3.46 -13.41
C GLN A 59 27.42 -4.05 -12.23
N THR A 60 27.74 -5.27 -11.77
CA THR A 60 27.20 -5.81 -10.51
C THR A 60 27.57 -4.90 -9.34
N ALA A 61 28.80 -4.38 -9.32
CA ALA A 61 29.26 -3.41 -8.32
C ALA A 61 28.42 -2.12 -8.26
N ARG A 62 27.74 -1.74 -9.36
CA ARG A 62 26.89 -0.55 -9.43
C ARG A 62 25.51 -0.79 -8.82
N CYS A 63 24.87 -1.93 -9.12
CA CYS A 63 23.65 -2.32 -8.40
C CYS A 63 23.96 -2.64 -6.92
N HIS A 64 25.16 -3.14 -6.56
CA HIS A 64 25.62 -3.22 -5.17
C HIS A 64 25.77 -1.86 -4.50
N SER A 65 26.24 -0.82 -5.21
CA SER A 65 26.35 0.54 -4.68
C SER A 65 24.99 1.21 -4.52
N GLU A 66 24.06 1.03 -5.45
CA GLU A 66 22.70 1.59 -5.34
C GLU A 66 21.87 0.85 -4.28
N LEU A 67 21.96 -0.48 -4.21
CA LEU A 67 21.40 -1.27 -3.10
C LEU A 67 22.08 -0.93 -1.77
N GLY A 68 23.39 -0.68 -1.74
CA GLY A 68 24.13 -0.26 -0.54
C GLY A 68 23.83 1.17 -0.09
N GLN A 69 23.44 2.06 -1.02
CA GLN A 69 22.93 3.41 -0.71
C GLN A 69 21.47 3.38 -0.23
N LEU A 70 20.65 2.47 -0.76
CA LEU A 70 19.27 2.25 -0.32
C LEU A 70 19.20 1.44 1.00
N PHE A 71 20.21 0.63 1.30
CA PHE A 71 20.26 -0.26 2.48
C PHE A 71 21.63 -0.20 3.20
N PRO A 72 21.91 0.88 3.96
CA PRO A 72 23.26 1.09 4.49
C PRO A 72 23.60 0.24 5.72
N SER A 73 22.66 -0.54 6.27
CA SER A 73 22.84 -1.22 7.55
C SER A 73 23.17 -2.71 7.43
N GLN A 74 24.10 -3.14 6.56
CA GLN A 74 24.71 -4.48 6.65
C GLN A 74 26.18 -4.56 6.13
N LEU A 75 26.80 -3.45 5.76
CA LEU A 75 28.25 -3.39 5.49
C LEU A 75 28.97 -2.88 6.74
N GLU A 76 29.66 -3.80 7.40
CA GLU A 76 30.22 -3.63 8.73
C GLU A 76 31.43 -2.67 8.77
N ASN A 77 31.44 -1.80 9.81
CA ASN A 77 32.54 -1.01 10.40
C ASN A 77 33.17 0.19 9.65
N ARG A 78 32.64 1.42 9.88
CA ARG A 78 33.36 2.56 10.54
C ARG A 78 32.52 3.84 10.68
N PRO A 79 32.89 4.76 11.60
CA PRO A 79 32.00 5.81 12.10
C PRO A 79 32.13 7.11 11.31
N LEU A 80 31.01 7.67 10.85
CA LEU A 80 30.85 9.12 10.73
C LEU A 80 29.40 9.53 10.46
N GLY A 81 28.92 10.51 11.22
CA GLY A 81 27.75 11.32 10.88
C GLY A 81 26.43 10.78 11.42
N THR A 82 25.90 11.45 12.43
CA THR A 82 24.51 11.32 12.91
C THR A 82 23.52 11.68 11.81
N GLY A 83 23.15 10.69 10.99
CA GLY A 83 21.94 10.67 10.18
C GLY A 83 21.29 9.31 10.42
N GLN A 84 20.07 9.29 10.95
CA GLN A 84 19.34 8.04 11.19
C GLN A 84 19.21 7.28 9.87
N VAL A 85 19.95 6.17 9.74
CA VAL A 85 19.88 5.30 8.56
C VAL A 85 18.61 4.46 8.66
N LYS A 86 17.67 4.73 7.76
CA LYS A 86 16.42 4.00 7.57
C LYS A 86 16.73 2.58 7.05
N GLY A 87 16.11 1.55 7.64
CA GLY A 87 16.35 0.16 7.29
C GLY A 87 15.67 -0.26 5.97
N ALA A 88 15.90 -1.51 5.55
CA ALA A 88 15.36 -2.04 4.29
C ALA A 88 13.84 -2.16 4.23
N ASP A 89 13.23 -2.18 5.40
CA ASP A 89 11.80 -2.11 5.67
C ASP A 89 11.16 -0.76 5.29
N GLN A 90 11.97 0.27 5.01
CA GLN A 90 11.50 1.64 4.75
C GLN A 90 11.63 2.07 3.28
N CYS A 91 11.98 1.13 2.38
CA CYS A 91 11.98 1.41 0.94
C CYS A 91 10.54 1.53 0.42
N ASP A 92 10.24 2.68 -0.20
CA ASP A 92 8.94 2.91 -0.80
C ASP A 92 8.79 2.15 -2.12
N ALA A 93 7.55 1.92 -2.55
CA ALA A 93 7.28 1.19 -3.79
C ALA A 93 7.92 1.87 -5.02
N SER A 94 8.10 3.20 -5.00
CA SER A 94 8.72 3.93 -6.11
C SER A 94 10.20 3.64 -6.24
N ALA A 95 10.96 3.62 -5.15
CA ALA A 95 12.39 3.31 -5.17
C ALA A 95 12.64 1.93 -5.75
N LEU A 96 11.84 0.93 -5.36
CA LEU A 96 11.96 -0.44 -5.86
C LEU A 96 11.61 -0.54 -7.35
N LEU A 97 10.51 0.08 -7.78
CA LEU A 97 10.12 0.07 -9.20
C LEU A 97 11.12 0.83 -10.06
N ASN A 98 11.67 1.94 -9.56
CA ASN A 98 12.74 2.67 -10.25
C ASN A 98 14.02 1.83 -10.36
N LEU A 99 14.41 1.12 -9.30
CA LEU A 99 15.53 0.19 -9.32
C LEU A 99 15.34 -0.88 -10.39
N ILE A 100 14.15 -1.49 -10.47
CA ILE A 100 13.84 -2.50 -11.50
C ILE A 100 13.90 -1.89 -12.90
N ASN A 101 13.43 -0.65 -13.08
CA ASN A 101 13.43 0.02 -14.38
C ASN A 101 14.83 0.38 -14.90
N TYR A 102 15.80 0.64 -14.01
CA TYR A 102 17.14 1.11 -14.41
C TYR A 102 18.28 0.09 -14.18
N CYS A 103 18.13 -0.92 -13.30
CA CYS A 103 19.20 -1.88 -13.03
C CYS A 103 19.26 -2.98 -14.12
N ASP A 104 20.46 -3.19 -14.65
CA ASP A 104 20.77 -4.20 -15.67
C ASP A 104 20.49 -5.64 -15.23
N CYS A 105 20.37 -5.91 -13.93
CA CYS A 105 19.99 -7.23 -13.41
C CYS A 105 18.56 -7.64 -13.83
N PHE A 106 17.72 -6.70 -14.28
CA PHE A 106 16.34 -6.93 -14.70
C PHE A 106 16.13 -6.84 -16.21
N ARG A 107 17.16 -7.11 -17.02
CA ARG A 107 17.07 -7.09 -18.50
C ARG A 107 15.98 -7.99 -19.09
N SER A 108 15.53 -9.01 -18.36
CA SER A 108 14.42 -9.88 -18.77
C SER A 108 13.04 -9.23 -18.59
N VAL A 109 12.96 -8.12 -17.85
CA VAL A 109 11.75 -7.35 -17.61
C VAL A 109 11.67 -6.22 -18.63
N ASP A 110 10.54 -6.12 -19.33
CA ASP A 110 10.29 -5.00 -20.24
C ASP A 110 10.03 -3.73 -19.40
N PRO A 111 10.93 -2.74 -19.48
CA PRO A 111 10.85 -1.55 -18.66
C PRO A 111 9.62 -0.68 -19.01
N LYS A 112 8.96 -0.92 -20.15
CA LYS A 112 7.70 -0.24 -20.50
C LYS A 112 6.61 -0.51 -19.45
N PHE A 113 6.42 -1.77 -19.05
CA PHE A 113 5.38 -2.11 -18.08
C PHE A 113 5.74 -1.62 -16.68
N VAL A 114 7.03 -1.64 -16.31
CA VAL A 114 7.50 -1.08 -15.03
C VAL A 114 7.23 0.43 -14.97
N ARG A 115 7.51 1.17 -16.04
CA ARG A 115 7.16 2.60 -16.13
C ARG A 115 5.65 2.86 -16.04
N GLU A 116 4.84 1.99 -16.63
CA GLU A 116 3.38 2.09 -16.50
C GLU A 116 2.91 1.84 -15.06
N VAL A 117 3.48 0.86 -14.35
CA VAL A 117 3.17 0.64 -12.92
C VAL A 117 3.60 1.84 -12.07
N ILE A 118 4.76 2.44 -12.35
CA ILE A 118 5.20 3.68 -11.68
C ILE A 118 4.19 4.80 -11.94
N ARG A 119 3.73 4.96 -13.19
CA ARG A 119 2.71 5.96 -13.54
C ARG A 119 1.40 5.70 -12.78
N TYR A 120 0.90 4.47 -12.78
CA TYR A 120 -0.32 4.12 -12.05
C TYR A 120 -0.20 4.31 -10.55
N ARG A 121 0.95 3.97 -9.94
CA ARG A 121 1.23 4.28 -8.54
C ARG A 121 1.15 5.79 -8.31
N ASN A 122 1.78 6.60 -9.16
CA ASN A 122 1.71 8.05 -9.00
C ASN A 122 0.28 8.59 -9.15
N GLU A 123 -0.49 8.12 -10.13
CA GLU A 123 -1.89 8.51 -10.30
C GLU A 123 -2.75 8.07 -9.11
N LEU A 124 -2.55 6.85 -8.60
CA LEU A 124 -3.28 6.31 -7.45
C LEU A 124 -2.97 7.07 -6.15
N MET A 125 -1.69 7.33 -5.89
CA MET A 125 -1.24 7.98 -4.66
C MET A 125 -1.54 9.48 -4.62
N HIS A 126 -1.68 10.10 -5.80
CA HIS A 126 -2.09 11.49 -5.98
C HIS A 126 -3.59 11.65 -6.34
N SER A 127 -4.36 10.56 -6.34
CA SER A 127 -5.80 10.61 -6.52
C SER A 127 -6.46 11.18 -5.26
N TYR A 128 -6.76 12.47 -5.31
CA TYR A 128 -7.28 13.22 -4.17
C TYR A 128 -8.72 12.86 -3.75
N GLU A 129 -9.43 12.06 -4.55
CA GLU A 129 -10.76 11.56 -4.21
C GLU A 129 -10.72 10.10 -3.73
N PHE A 130 -9.54 9.45 -3.74
CA PHE A 130 -9.39 8.03 -3.46
C PHE A 130 -10.33 7.15 -4.29
N ARG A 131 -10.56 7.56 -5.55
CA ARG A 131 -11.49 6.95 -6.49
C ARG A 131 -10.78 6.59 -7.78
N VAL A 132 -11.02 5.39 -8.26
CA VAL A 132 -10.44 4.85 -9.50
C VAL A 132 -11.54 4.30 -10.41
N LYS A 133 -11.58 4.79 -11.65
CA LYS A 133 -12.53 4.35 -12.68
C LYS A 133 -12.26 2.92 -13.14
N ASP A 134 -13.30 2.23 -13.59
CA ASP A 134 -13.20 0.85 -14.09
C ASP A 134 -12.28 0.70 -15.31
N GLU A 135 -12.29 1.69 -16.22
CA GLU A 135 -11.41 1.71 -17.40
C GLU A 135 -9.95 1.75 -16.97
N TRP A 136 -9.62 2.64 -16.02
CA TRP A 136 -8.29 2.73 -15.43
C TRP A 136 -7.91 1.41 -14.75
N MET A 137 -8.83 0.84 -13.96
CA MET A 137 -8.60 -0.41 -13.22
C MET A 137 -8.32 -1.58 -14.16
N SER A 138 -9.00 -1.65 -15.30
CA SER A 138 -8.81 -2.68 -16.32
C SER A 138 -7.40 -2.60 -16.93
N HIS A 139 -6.94 -1.39 -17.26
CA HIS A 139 -5.59 -1.20 -17.77
C HIS A 139 -4.52 -1.48 -16.72
N TYR A 140 -4.73 -1.02 -15.48
CA TYR A 140 -3.84 -1.30 -14.36
C TYR A 140 -3.69 -2.80 -14.11
N GLN A 141 -4.81 -3.53 -14.07
CA GLN A 141 -4.83 -4.98 -13.89
C GLN A 141 -4.03 -5.69 -14.98
N ALA A 142 -4.20 -5.33 -16.25
CA ALA A 142 -3.46 -5.93 -17.35
C ALA A 142 -1.95 -5.68 -17.23
N THR A 143 -1.54 -4.44 -16.93
CA THR A 143 -0.12 -4.07 -16.77
C THR A 143 0.51 -4.82 -15.58
N VAL A 144 -0.16 -4.88 -14.43
CA VAL A 144 0.37 -5.56 -13.24
C VAL A 144 0.54 -7.06 -13.48
N LYS A 145 -0.45 -7.72 -14.10
CA LYS A 145 -0.37 -9.14 -14.46
C LYS A 145 0.81 -9.41 -15.39
N GLU A 146 1.06 -8.51 -16.34
CA GLU A 146 2.18 -8.64 -17.26
C GLU A 146 3.53 -8.48 -16.56
N VAL A 147 3.67 -7.54 -15.63
CA VAL A 147 4.88 -7.42 -14.80
C VAL A 147 5.12 -8.70 -14.00
N VAL A 148 4.12 -9.19 -13.28
CA VAL A 148 4.22 -10.46 -12.51
C VAL A 148 4.64 -11.62 -13.41
N ARG A 149 4.07 -11.72 -14.61
CA ARG A 149 4.38 -12.78 -15.59
C ARG A 149 5.84 -12.77 -16.02
N GLN A 150 6.46 -11.59 -16.15
CA GLN A 150 7.87 -11.47 -16.55
C GLN A 150 8.83 -12.02 -15.47
N PHE A 151 8.37 -12.06 -14.22
CA PHE A 151 9.06 -12.68 -13.09
C PHE A 151 8.66 -14.16 -12.86
N SER A 152 8.01 -14.82 -13.82
CA SER A 152 7.60 -16.23 -13.73
C SER A 152 8.72 -17.23 -13.44
N HIS A 153 9.98 -16.86 -13.73
CA HIS A 153 11.17 -17.63 -13.40
C HIS A 153 11.51 -17.61 -11.90
N VAL A 154 10.93 -16.69 -11.12
CA VAL A 154 11.09 -16.61 -9.67
C VAL A 154 9.94 -17.36 -8.98
N PRO A 155 10.21 -18.46 -8.25
CA PRO A 155 9.16 -19.27 -7.62
C PRO A 155 8.27 -18.49 -6.65
N GLN A 156 8.84 -17.51 -5.93
CA GLN A 156 8.10 -16.64 -5.02
C GLN A 156 7.06 -15.78 -5.76
N MET A 157 7.35 -15.38 -7.01
CA MET A 157 6.44 -14.55 -7.79
C MET A 157 5.19 -15.30 -8.24
N ALA A 158 5.22 -16.63 -8.36
CA ALA A 158 4.02 -17.41 -8.64
C ALA A 158 2.95 -17.22 -7.54
N LYS A 159 3.38 -17.22 -6.26
CA LYS A 159 2.49 -16.95 -5.12
C LYS A 159 1.98 -15.51 -5.14
N VAL A 160 2.86 -14.55 -5.45
CA VAL A 160 2.51 -13.13 -5.55
C VAL A 160 1.48 -12.91 -6.66
N GLY A 161 1.63 -13.57 -7.81
CA GLY A 161 0.65 -13.50 -8.88
C GLY A 161 -0.72 -14.04 -8.48
N GLN A 162 -0.76 -15.13 -7.72
CA GLN A 162 -2.00 -15.64 -7.15
C GLN A 162 -2.64 -14.65 -6.18
N GLN A 163 -1.86 -14.04 -5.29
CA GLN A 163 -2.36 -13.04 -4.33
C GLN A 163 -2.91 -11.79 -5.03
N VAL A 164 -2.25 -11.34 -6.10
CA VAL A 164 -2.72 -10.23 -6.93
C VAL A 164 -4.02 -10.59 -7.63
N GLU A 165 -4.12 -11.77 -8.26
CA GLU A 165 -5.36 -12.21 -8.92
C GLU A 165 -6.52 -12.31 -7.93
N GLU A 166 -6.28 -12.92 -6.77
CA GLU A 166 -7.25 -13.03 -5.69
C GLU A 166 -7.74 -11.66 -5.23
N MET A 167 -6.82 -10.73 -4.96
CA MET A 167 -7.15 -9.35 -4.55
C MET A 167 -7.95 -8.59 -5.62
N LEU A 168 -7.68 -8.81 -6.90
CA LEU A 168 -8.44 -8.17 -7.98
C LEU A 168 -9.86 -8.75 -8.09
N SER A 169 -10.01 -10.05 -7.83
CA SER A 169 -11.28 -10.78 -7.95
C SER A 169 -12.19 -10.70 -6.72
N VAL A 170 -11.66 -10.42 -5.53
CA VAL A 170 -12.44 -10.44 -4.27
C VAL A 170 -13.57 -9.42 -4.30
N ASP A 171 -14.75 -9.79 -3.81
CA ASP A 171 -15.81 -8.82 -3.55
C ASP A 171 -15.58 -8.18 -2.18
N LEU A 172 -15.35 -6.87 -2.18
CA LEU A 172 -15.14 -6.09 -0.96
C LEU A 172 -16.46 -5.52 -0.42
N SER A 173 -17.62 -5.93 -0.94
CA SER A 173 -18.90 -5.51 -0.39
C SER A 173 -19.05 -6.00 1.05
N ILE A 174 -19.21 -5.05 1.97
CA ILE A 174 -19.38 -5.29 3.40
C ILE A 174 -20.89 -5.18 3.71
N CYS A 175 -21.55 -6.30 4.02
CA CYS A 175 -22.97 -6.31 4.42
C CYS A 175 -23.12 -6.13 5.94
N VAL A 176 -23.61 -4.96 6.38
CA VAL A 176 -23.92 -4.74 7.80
C VAL A 176 -25.23 -5.43 8.15
N SER A 177 -25.17 -6.69 8.60
CA SER A 177 -26.34 -7.38 9.15
C SER A 177 -26.67 -6.84 10.53
N GLY A 178 -27.44 -5.76 10.60
CA GLY A 178 -27.78 -5.14 11.89
C GLY A 178 -29.06 -4.31 11.95
N LEU A 179 -29.80 -4.16 10.84
CA LEU A 179 -30.97 -3.27 10.84
C LEU A 179 -32.35 -3.94 10.71
N ASP A 180 -32.44 -5.24 10.43
CA ASP A 180 -33.75 -5.92 10.22
C ASP A 180 -33.89 -7.26 10.98
N ARG A 181 -33.42 -7.36 12.23
CA ARG A 181 -33.91 -8.43 13.13
C ARG A 181 -35.12 -7.90 13.89
N MET A 182 -36.20 -7.67 13.15
CA MET A 182 -37.51 -7.39 13.71
C MET A 182 -38.00 -8.63 14.47
N ASP A 183 -38.58 -8.39 15.64
CA ASP A 183 -39.00 -9.38 16.65
C ASP A 183 -39.63 -10.64 16.05
N SER A 184 -38.84 -11.71 15.92
CA SER A 184 -39.39 -13.06 15.81
C SER A 184 -38.84 -13.88 16.98
N ALA A 185 -39.73 -14.09 17.94
CA ALA A 185 -39.53 -15.03 19.04
C ALA A 185 -39.33 -16.45 18.49
N ASN A 186 -38.47 -17.20 19.16
CA ASN A 186 -38.17 -18.63 18.98
C ASN A 186 -37.40 -19.01 17.71
N MET A 187 -36.14 -19.41 17.87
CA MET A 187 -35.79 -20.83 18.01
C MET A 187 -34.30 -20.98 18.37
N ASP A 188 -34.03 -21.94 19.24
CA ASP A 188 -32.74 -22.30 19.81
C ASP A 188 -31.64 -22.59 18.77
N GLY A 189 -30.42 -22.19 19.13
CA GLY A 189 -29.26 -23.07 19.00
C GLY A 189 -28.65 -23.27 17.62
N ILE A 190 -28.27 -22.21 16.92
CA ILE A 190 -27.13 -22.24 15.97
C ILE A 190 -26.35 -20.94 16.15
N GLU A 191 -25.38 -20.95 17.07
CA GLU A 191 -24.33 -19.94 17.16
C GLU A 191 -23.47 -20.10 15.90
N CYS A 192 -23.63 -19.18 14.95
CA CYS A 192 -23.12 -19.32 13.60
C CYS A 192 -21.71 -18.75 13.51
N ASP A 193 -20.72 -19.59 13.16
CA ASP A 193 -19.32 -19.25 12.83
C ASP A 193 -19.17 -18.16 11.75
N SER A 194 -20.27 -17.71 11.12
CA SER A 194 -20.28 -16.64 10.12
C SER A 194 -19.98 -15.25 10.70
N VAL A 195 -20.23 -15.01 11.99
CA VAL A 195 -19.95 -13.69 12.60
C VAL A 195 -18.44 -13.49 12.75
N SER A 196 -17.68 -14.49 13.22
CA SER A 196 -16.23 -14.38 13.45
C SER A 196 -15.41 -14.24 12.15
N GLN A 197 -15.84 -14.88 11.06
CA GLN A 197 -15.20 -14.76 9.74
C GLN A 197 -15.37 -13.35 9.13
N TRP A 198 -16.55 -12.76 9.31
CA TRP A 198 -16.86 -11.40 8.90
C TRP A 198 -16.01 -10.36 9.65
N GLU A 199 -15.89 -10.52 10.97
CA GLU A 199 -15.12 -9.61 11.81
C GLU A 199 -13.64 -9.58 11.38
N ALA A 200 -13.07 -10.75 11.12
CA ALA A 200 -11.71 -10.87 10.61
C ALA A 200 -11.55 -10.20 9.22
N SER A 201 -12.56 -10.25 8.36
CA SER A 201 -12.50 -9.63 7.03
C SER A 201 -12.58 -8.10 7.06
N ALA A 202 -13.46 -7.53 7.89
CA ALA A 202 -13.61 -6.08 8.00
C ALA A 202 -12.39 -5.43 8.67
N ASP A 203 -11.85 -6.09 9.71
CA ASP A 203 -10.65 -5.61 10.40
C ASP A 203 -9.43 -5.69 9.45
N LEU A 204 -9.33 -6.72 8.62
CA LEU A 204 -8.29 -6.86 7.60
C LEU A 204 -8.40 -5.79 6.49
N ILE A 205 -9.60 -5.51 6.01
CA ILE A 205 -9.82 -4.46 4.98
C ILE A 205 -9.53 -3.08 5.57
N SER A 206 -9.94 -2.80 6.81
CA SER A 206 -9.58 -1.57 7.53
C SER A 206 -8.06 -1.45 7.70
N GLN A 207 -7.36 -2.55 7.93
CA GLN A 207 -5.91 -2.54 7.96
C GLN A 207 -5.31 -2.18 6.60
N TRP A 208 -5.80 -2.78 5.51
CA TRP A 208 -5.32 -2.46 4.15
C TRP A 208 -5.53 -1.00 3.78
N GLU A 209 -6.70 -0.45 4.12
CA GLU A 209 -7.05 0.96 3.89
C GLU A 209 -6.05 1.89 4.58
N ALA A 210 -5.74 1.61 5.85
CA ALA A 210 -4.77 2.42 6.58
C ALA A 210 -3.34 2.27 6.09
N GLU A 211 -2.88 1.06 5.74
CA GLU A 211 -1.54 0.86 5.16
C GLU A 211 -1.39 1.69 3.87
N LEU A 212 -2.42 1.70 3.03
CA LEU A 212 -2.42 2.46 1.78
C LEU A 212 -2.48 3.98 2.01
N LEU A 213 -3.32 4.45 2.94
CA LEU A 213 -3.40 5.86 3.32
C LEU A 213 -2.07 6.34 3.93
N GLN A 214 -1.43 5.52 4.75
CA GLN A 214 -0.13 5.82 5.34
C GLN A 214 0.94 6.00 4.26
N GLU A 215 0.98 5.13 3.25
CA GLU A 215 1.91 5.26 2.13
C GLU A 215 1.64 6.52 1.30
N SER A 216 0.37 6.88 1.09
CA SER A 216 -0.01 8.10 0.36
C SER A 216 0.45 9.33 1.12
N LEU A 217 0.18 9.37 2.44
CA LEU A 217 0.61 10.45 3.30
C LEU A 217 2.14 10.57 3.35
N GLN A 218 2.86 9.47 3.53
CA GLN A 218 4.32 9.48 3.54
C GLN A 218 4.87 10.00 2.22
N GLY A 219 4.29 9.61 1.09
CA GLY A 219 4.64 10.15 -0.22
C GLY A 219 4.49 11.67 -0.31
N LEU A 220 3.39 12.22 0.21
CA LEU A 220 3.13 13.67 0.24
C LEU A 220 4.06 14.42 1.19
N LEU A 221 4.35 13.85 2.37
CA LEU A 221 5.24 14.46 3.36
C LEU A 221 6.70 14.47 2.92
N HIS A 222 7.18 13.42 2.23
CA HIS A 222 8.55 13.40 1.70
C HIS A 222 8.71 14.41 0.54
N ALA A 223 7.69 14.56 -0.31
CA ALA A 223 7.69 15.61 -1.34
C ALA A 223 7.69 17.03 -0.76
N ALA A 224 7.18 17.22 0.46
CA ALA A 224 7.18 18.50 1.17
C ALA A 224 8.52 18.84 1.84
N ALA A 225 9.35 17.83 2.14
CA ALA A 225 10.66 17.99 2.78
C ALA A 225 11.80 18.28 1.79
N ASP A 226 11.62 17.96 0.51
CA ASP A 226 12.52 18.39 -0.55
C ASP A 226 12.24 19.85 -0.91
N ASP A 227 13.12 20.77 -0.49
CA ASP A 227 13.12 22.24 -0.72
C ASP A 227 12.97 22.68 -2.20
N THR A 228 12.87 21.74 -3.15
CA THR A 228 12.78 22.00 -4.59
C THR A 228 11.36 21.93 -5.16
N LYS A 229 10.38 21.45 -4.41
CA LYS A 229 8.96 21.42 -4.83
C LYS A 229 8.10 21.98 -3.69
N THR A 230 7.27 22.98 -3.98
CA THR A 230 6.24 23.39 -3.02
C THR A 230 5.42 22.16 -2.66
N PRO A 231 5.23 21.86 -1.37
CA PRO A 231 4.35 20.76 -0.95
C PRO A 231 3.06 20.87 -1.74
N ASP A 232 2.49 19.76 -2.22
CA ASP A 232 1.17 19.81 -2.83
C ASP A 232 0.14 20.03 -1.70
N THR A 233 0.08 21.27 -1.21
CA THR A 233 -0.72 21.67 -0.06
C THR A 233 -2.21 21.51 -0.36
N LYS A 234 -2.59 21.47 -1.64
CA LYS A 234 -3.95 21.12 -2.06
C LYS A 234 -4.25 19.64 -1.83
N GLN A 235 -3.31 18.74 -2.12
CA GLN A 235 -3.50 17.31 -1.86
C GLN A 235 -3.48 17.00 -0.36
N LEU A 236 -2.56 17.62 0.40
CA LEU A 236 -2.54 17.49 1.86
C LEU A 236 -3.85 17.98 2.50
N LYS A 237 -4.40 19.11 2.04
CA LYS A 237 -5.70 19.64 2.49
C LYS A 237 -6.85 18.68 2.21
N LYS A 238 -6.88 18.08 1.02
CA LYS A 238 -7.93 17.12 0.65
C LYS A 238 -7.82 15.82 1.45
N LEU A 239 -6.61 15.32 1.67
CA LEU A 239 -6.37 14.15 2.53
C LEU A 239 -6.77 14.46 3.99
N GLY A 240 -6.41 15.64 4.52
CA GLY A 240 -6.83 16.08 5.85
C GLY A 240 -8.36 16.17 5.98
N SER A 241 -9.04 16.75 4.98
CA SER A 241 -10.50 16.82 4.94
C SER A 241 -11.14 15.43 4.87
N PHE A 242 -10.56 14.49 4.13
CA PHE A 242 -11.02 13.11 4.05
C PHE A 242 -10.90 12.39 5.40
N LEU A 243 -9.76 12.54 6.10
CA LEU A 243 -9.55 11.98 7.44
C LEU A 243 -10.45 12.62 8.49
N GLN A 244 -10.81 13.91 8.35
CA GLN A 244 -11.76 14.57 9.26
C GLN A 244 -13.21 14.11 9.03
N THR A 245 -13.55 13.77 7.78
CA THR A 245 -14.90 13.30 7.41
C THR A 245 -15.15 11.87 7.88
N ASN A 246 -14.11 11.04 7.93
CA ASN A 246 -14.16 9.65 8.37
C ASN A 246 -13.58 9.54 9.77
N ARG A 247 -14.43 9.43 10.79
CA ARG A 247 -14.01 9.50 12.19
C ARG A 247 -13.09 8.36 12.56
N ASP A 248 -13.34 7.16 12.03
CA ASP A 248 -12.50 5.99 12.24
C ASP A 248 -11.05 6.22 11.81
N LEU A 249 -10.87 6.80 10.61
CA LEU A 249 -9.57 7.16 10.06
C LEU A 249 -8.97 8.37 10.77
N GLY A 250 -9.76 9.38 11.09
CA GLY A 250 -9.30 10.56 11.82
C GLY A 250 -8.76 10.24 13.22
N GLU A 251 -9.39 9.28 13.93
CA GLU A 251 -8.86 8.77 15.20
C GLU A 251 -7.56 7.99 15.00
N ARG A 252 -7.46 7.20 13.91
CA ARG A 252 -6.28 6.38 13.61
C ARG A 252 -5.06 7.21 13.18
N PHE A 253 -5.28 8.27 12.40
CA PHE A 253 -4.25 9.17 11.87
C PHE A 253 -4.21 10.52 12.62
N SER A 254 -4.50 10.52 13.92
CA SER A 254 -4.68 11.76 14.69
C SER A 254 -3.40 12.61 14.81
N GLU A 255 -2.22 11.96 14.81
CA GLU A 255 -0.92 12.65 14.85
C GLU A 255 -0.61 13.30 13.52
N GLU A 256 -0.86 12.57 12.44
CA GLU A 256 -0.66 13.01 11.07
C GLU A 256 -1.64 14.11 10.68
N LEU A 257 -2.89 14.00 11.10
CA LEU A 257 -3.89 15.04 10.91
C LEU A 257 -3.49 16.33 11.64
N ARG A 258 -2.90 16.23 12.84
CA ARG A 258 -2.34 17.39 13.55
C ARG A 258 -1.17 17.99 12.79
N ALA A 259 -0.30 17.17 12.18
CA ALA A 259 0.81 17.64 11.36
C ALA A 259 0.30 18.36 10.10
N ILE A 260 -0.70 17.82 9.40
CA ILE A 260 -1.34 18.45 8.23
C ILE A 260 -1.93 19.82 8.63
N ASN A 261 -2.75 19.87 9.69
CA ASN A 261 -3.34 21.13 10.16
C ASN A 261 -2.27 22.17 10.57
N SER A 262 -1.13 21.72 11.10
CA SER A 262 -0.02 22.61 11.47
C SER A 262 0.72 23.16 10.26
N LEU A 263 0.80 22.39 9.16
CA LEU A 263 1.35 22.83 7.88
C LEU A 263 0.40 23.81 7.18
N GLU A 264 -0.91 23.57 7.25
CA GLU A 264 -1.94 24.47 6.71
C GLU A 264 -1.97 25.82 7.42
N ALA A 265 -1.75 25.84 8.74
CA ALA A 265 -1.75 27.08 9.54
C ALA A 265 -0.50 27.97 9.31
N ARG A 266 0.50 27.48 8.57
CA ARG A 266 1.72 28.22 8.21
C ARG A 266 1.66 28.85 6.82
N GLU A 267 0.63 28.54 6.03
CA GLU A 267 0.28 29.23 4.77
C GLU A 267 -0.61 30.44 5.04
#